data_AF-A0A7C4VJA1-F1
#
_entry.id   AF-A0A7C4VJA1-F1
#
_cell.length_a   1.000
_cell.length_b   1.000
_cell.length_c   1.000
_cell.angle_alpha   90.00
_cell.angle_beta   90.00
_cell.angle_gamma   90.00
#
_symmetry.space_group_name_H-M   'P 1'
#
loop_
_entity.id
_entity.type
_entity.pdbx_description
1 polymer ?
#
loop_
_entity_poly.entity_id
_entity_poly.type
_entity_poly.pdbx_seq_one_letter_code
_entity_poly.pdbx_strand_id
1 'polypeptide(L)'
;MLKRTLILAALALTAACASTWHTLSYEGMPDADVWVGEDRYQVWFHQTDQTVLVQRGPPAHVADLLAQNVTIYAQDRSPGILWWGAAANAVLRPIGCYATEVTGADQMREVQYVCPQPVDVAAQVAAHREQWRRGVRVAAPAG
;
A
#
# COMPACT_ATOMS: atom_id res chain seq x y z
N MET A 1 2.58 0.77 -41.79
CA MET A 1 3.28 0.85 -40.49
C MET A 1 2.56 1.74 -39.44
N LEU A 2 1.71 2.69 -39.84
CA LEU A 2 0.97 3.60 -38.93
C LEU A 2 -0.02 2.94 -37.94
N LYS A 3 -0.57 1.75 -38.28
CA LYS A 3 -1.57 1.04 -37.44
C LYS A 3 -0.98 0.41 -36.17
N ARG A 4 0.31 0.05 -36.15
CA ARG A 4 0.94 -0.58 -34.97
C ARG A 4 1.26 0.44 -33.88
N THR A 5 1.62 1.67 -34.25
CA THR A 5 1.97 2.73 -33.30
C THR A 5 0.75 3.28 -32.56
N LEU A 6 -0.41 3.34 -33.21
CA LEU A 6 -1.67 3.75 -32.59
C LEU A 6 -2.20 2.75 -31.55
N ILE A 7 -1.95 1.45 -31.74
CA ILE A 7 -2.38 0.40 -30.81
C ILE A 7 -1.56 0.43 -29.52
N LEU A 8 -0.25 0.69 -29.61
CA LEU A 8 0.64 0.79 -28.45
C LEU A 8 0.34 2.01 -27.56
N ALA A 9 0.00 3.15 -28.17
CA ALA A 9 -0.40 4.35 -27.43
C ALA A 9 -1.73 4.16 -26.68
N ALA A 10 -2.69 3.42 -27.27
CA ALA A 10 -3.97 3.11 -26.63
C ALA A 10 -3.82 2.13 -25.46
N LEU A 11 -2.91 1.14 -25.55
CA LEU A 11 -2.64 0.19 -24.48
C LEU A 11 -1.94 0.82 -23.26
N ALA A 12 -1.07 1.81 -23.49
CA ALA A 12 -0.40 2.52 -22.40
C ALA A 12 -1.36 3.40 -21.59
N LEU A 13 -2.35 4.01 -22.25
CA LEU A 13 -3.36 4.83 -21.59
C LEU A 13 -4.36 4.02 -20.75
N THR A 14 -4.66 2.76 -21.12
CA THR A 14 -5.57 1.92 -20.32
C THR A 14 -4.90 1.25 -19.13
N ALA A 15 -3.59 0.95 -19.19
CA ALA A 15 -2.85 0.38 -18.07
C ALA A 15 -2.68 1.37 -16.90
N ALA A 16 -2.52 2.65 -17.20
CA ALA A 16 -2.45 3.71 -16.19
C ALA A 16 -3.79 3.95 -15.48
N CYS A 17 -4.91 3.76 -16.19
CA CYS A 17 -6.23 3.80 -15.56
C CYS A 17 -6.45 2.56 -14.68
N ALA A 18 -6.15 1.35 -15.16
CA ALA A 18 -6.41 0.10 -14.41
C ALA A 18 -5.78 0.07 -13.02
N SER A 19 -4.57 0.63 -12.89
CA SER A 19 -3.86 0.72 -11.60
C SER A 19 -4.50 1.71 -10.63
N THR A 20 -5.10 2.81 -11.12
CA THR A 20 -5.85 3.73 -10.25
C THR A 20 -7.21 3.16 -9.83
N TRP A 21 -7.86 2.33 -10.66
CA TRP A 21 -9.11 1.65 -10.31
C TRP A 21 -8.95 0.62 -9.20
N HIS A 22 -7.81 -0.06 -9.13
CA HIS A 22 -7.54 -1.04 -8.07
C HIS A 22 -7.21 -0.37 -6.72
N THR A 23 -6.64 0.83 -6.73
CA THR A 23 -6.50 1.62 -5.49
C THR A 23 -7.86 2.16 -4.98
N LEU A 24 -8.84 2.34 -5.87
CA LEU A 24 -10.22 2.76 -5.51
C LEU A 24 -11.07 1.67 -4.85
N SER A 25 -10.67 0.39 -4.94
CA SER A 25 -11.38 -0.70 -4.26
C SER A 25 -11.00 -0.87 -2.79
N TYR A 26 -10.04 -0.10 -2.30
CA TYR A 26 -9.79 0.06 -0.86
C TYR A 26 -10.78 1.07 -0.28
N GLU A 27 -11.44 0.72 0.82
CA GLU A 27 -12.51 1.51 1.39
C GLU A 27 -12.23 1.90 2.86
N GLY A 28 -12.73 3.08 3.25
CA GLY A 28 -12.82 3.49 4.65
C GLY A 28 -11.51 4.00 5.28
N MET A 29 -11.40 3.79 6.60
CA MET A 29 -10.26 4.20 7.42
C MET A 29 -9.15 3.14 7.36
N PRO A 30 -7.86 3.55 7.39
CA PRO A 30 -6.73 2.62 7.37
C PRO A 30 -6.86 1.59 8.50
N ASP A 31 -6.45 0.36 8.25
CA ASP A 31 -6.43 -0.71 9.24
C ASP A 31 -5.30 -0.53 10.24
N ALA A 32 -4.23 0.16 9.84
CA ALA A 32 -3.07 0.42 10.68
C ALA A 32 -2.39 1.75 10.39
N ASP A 33 -1.79 2.32 11.44
CA ASP A 33 -0.74 3.33 11.32
C ASP A 33 0.60 2.68 11.68
N VAL A 34 1.59 2.79 10.80
CA VAL A 34 2.89 2.14 10.95
C VAL A 34 4.00 3.18 10.84
N TRP A 35 4.94 3.16 11.77
CA TRP A 35 6.15 3.96 11.73
C TRP A 35 7.33 3.06 11.38
N VAL A 36 8.02 3.37 10.28
CA VAL A 36 9.27 2.71 9.88
C VAL A 36 10.40 3.71 10.09
N GLY A 37 11.15 3.54 11.18
CA GLY A 37 12.03 4.61 11.66
C GLY A 37 11.21 5.84 12.08
N GLU A 38 11.44 6.96 11.40
CA GLU A 38 10.71 8.22 11.63
C GLU A 38 9.56 8.45 10.63
N ASP A 39 9.50 7.67 9.56
CA ASP A 39 8.48 7.80 8.53
C ASP A 39 7.18 7.10 8.94
N ARG A 40 6.05 7.79 8.75
CA ARG A 40 4.71 7.24 8.99
C ARG A 40 4.07 6.74 7.69
N TYR A 41 3.45 5.58 7.80
CA TYR A 41 2.70 4.90 6.77
C TYR A 41 1.32 4.52 7.29
N GLN A 42 0.36 4.49 6.39
CA GLN A 42 -0.99 4.00 6.63
C GLN A 42 -1.19 2.75 5.79
N VAL A 43 -1.86 1.74 6.35
CA VAL A 43 -2.05 0.45 5.68
C VAL A 43 -3.53 0.11 5.63
N TRP A 44 -4.01 -0.27 4.45
CA TRP A 44 -5.33 -0.86 4.22
C TRP A 44 -5.18 -2.26 3.69
N PHE A 45 -5.94 -3.20 4.23
CA PHE A 45 -6.09 -4.53 3.64
C PHE A 45 -7.16 -4.50 2.57
N HIS A 46 -6.88 -5.09 1.41
CA HIS A 46 -7.91 -5.29 0.41
C HIS A 46 -8.94 -6.31 0.93
N GLN A 47 -10.21 -6.12 0.61
CA GLN A 47 -11.28 -6.98 1.14
C GLN A 47 -11.29 -8.37 0.50
N THR A 48 -10.86 -8.47 -0.75
CA THR A 48 -10.93 -9.71 -1.54
C THR A 48 -9.59 -10.24 -2.00
N ASP A 49 -8.59 -9.36 -2.14
CA ASP A 49 -7.32 -9.69 -2.78
C ASP A 49 -6.22 -9.77 -1.74
N GLN A 50 -5.18 -10.55 -2.04
CA GLN A 50 -4.01 -10.68 -1.17
C GLN A 50 -3.03 -9.53 -1.38
N THR A 51 -3.56 -8.32 -1.22
CA THR A 51 -2.85 -7.05 -1.36
C THR A 51 -3.14 -6.14 -0.18
N VAL A 52 -2.16 -5.30 0.15
CA VAL A 52 -2.34 -4.18 1.07
C VAL A 52 -1.93 -2.90 0.38
N LEU A 53 -2.73 -1.84 0.54
CA LEU A 53 -2.35 -0.50 0.14
C LEU A 53 -1.54 0.12 1.27
N VAL A 54 -0.36 0.63 0.96
CA VAL A 54 0.51 1.35 1.88
C VAL A 54 0.68 2.77 1.37
N GLN A 55 0.39 3.74 2.21
CA GLN A 55 0.56 5.14 1.88
C GLN A 55 1.45 5.85 2.88
N ARG A 56 2.37 6.67 2.39
CA ARG A 56 3.19 7.55 3.24
C ARG A 56 2.48 8.89 3.43
N GLY A 57 2.48 9.40 4.66
CA GLY A 57 1.98 10.74 4.96
C GLY A 57 1.11 10.86 6.22
N PRO A 58 0.51 12.04 6.44
CA PRO A 58 -0.41 12.29 7.54
C PRO A 58 -1.71 11.49 7.37
N PRO A 59 -2.47 11.26 8.47
CA PRO A 59 -3.65 10.44 8.39
C PRO A 59 -4.76 11.10 7.58
N ALA A 60 -5.27 10.37 6.60
CA ALA A 60 -6.38 10.81 5.76
C ALA A 60 -7.25 9.61 5.35
N HIS A 61 -8.49 9.88 4.94
CA HIS A 61 -9.30 8.86 4.29
C HIS A 61 -8.74 8.57 2.90
N VAL A 62 -8.83 7.33 2.44
CA VAL A 62 -8.34 6.94 1.11
C VAL A 62 -8.97 7.80 -0.01
N ALA A 63 -10.24 8.21 0.15
CA ALA A 63 -10.93 9.12 -0.76
C ALA A 63 -10.31 10.53 -0.82
N ASP A 64 -9.87 11.07 0.31
CA ASP A 64 -9.25 12.40 0.39
C ASP A 64 -7.85 12.41 -0.25
N LEU A 65 -7.20 11.25 -0.27
CA LEU A 65 -5.84 11.05 -0.77
C LEU A 65 -5.81 11.01 -2.30
N LEU A 66 -6.92 10.59 -2.91
CA LEU A 66 -7.11 10.60 -4.36
C LEU A 66 -7.45 11.99 -4.89
N ALA A 67 -8.14 12.81 -4.08
CA ALA A 67 -8.47 14.20 -4.43
C ALA A 67 -7.26 15.13 -4.29
N GLN A 68 -6.32 14.83 -3.40
CA GLN A 68 -5.10 15.59 -3.23
C GLN A 68 -4.05 15.12 -4.23
N ASN A 69 -3.70 15.97 -5.19
CA ASN A 69 -2.56 15.75 -6.08
C ASN A 69 -1.27 15.81 -5.23
N VAL A 70 -0.83 14.66 -4.68
CA VAL A 70 0.13 14.50 -3.58
C VAL A 70 1.53 15.02 -3.94
N THR A 71 1.68 16.34 -3.99
CA THR A 71 2.88 17.05 -4.43
C THR A 71 3.82 17.41 -3.28
N ILE A 72 3.34 17.35 -2.02
CA ILE A 72 4.10 17.78 -0.84
C ILE A 72 5.25 16.83 -0.48
N TYR A 73 5.14 15.53 -0.79
CA TYR A 73 6.18 14.54 -0.49
C TYR A 73 6.91 13.99 -1.72
N ALA A 74 6.52 14.39 -2.94
CA ALA A 74 7.19 13.97 -4.18
C ALA A 74 8.65 14.46 -4.26
N GLN A 75 8.98 15.54 -3.54
CA GLN A 75 10.34 16.08 -3.45
C GLN A 75 11.18 15.44 -2.34
N ASP A 76 10.57 14.69 -1.43
CA ASP A 76 11.26 14.07 -0.32
C ASP A 76 11.63 12.65 -0.70
N ARG A 77 12.94 12.39 -0.84
CA ARG A 77 13.57 11.10 -1.20
C ARG A 77 12.70 9.93 -0.77
N SER A 78 11.87 9.43 -1.70
CA SER A 78 10.92 8.37 -1.38
C SER A 78 11.75 7.19 -0.87
N PRO A 79 11.51 6.72 0.36
CA PRO A 79 12.34 5.67 0.92
C PRO A 79 12.32 4.44 0.00
N GLY A 80 13.45 3.73 -0.06
CA GLY A 80 13.62 2.60 -0.97
C GLY A 80 12.52 1.55 -0.81
N ILE A 81 12.34 0.68 -1.81
CA ILE A 81 11.27 -0.34 -1.85
C ILE A 81 11.15 -1.17 -0.56
N LEU A 82 12.26 -1.34 0.17
CA LEU A 82 12.33 -2.05 1.45
C LEU A 82 11.51 -1.38 2.58
N TRP A 83 11.29 -0.06 2.55
CA TRP A 83 10.57 0.67 3.60
C TRP A 83 9.07 0.39 3.48
N TRP A 84 8.56 0.37 2.25
CA TRP A 84 7.18 -0.01 1.94
C TRP A 84 6.91 -1.48 2.34
N GLY A 85 7.84 -2.38 2.00
CA GLY A 85 7.78 -3.77 2.44
C GLY A 85 7.85 -3.92 3.96
N ALA A 86 8.65 -3.10 4.65
CA ALA A 86 8.72 -3.08 6.12
C ALA A 86 7.42 -2.59 6.76
N ALA A 87 6.80 -1.55 6.20
CA ALA A 87 5.51 -1.05 6.66
C ALA A 87 4.42 -2.11 6.53
N ALA A 88 4.31 -2.78 5.38
CA ALA A 88 3.38 -3.89 5.18
C ALA A 88 3.68 -5.07 6.13
N ASN A 89 4.94 -5.47 6.25
CA ASN A 89 5.35 -6.59 7.10
C ASN A 89 5.16 -6.33 8.60
N ALA A 90 5.06 -5.07 9.04
CA ALA A 90 4.76 -4.74 10.43
C ALA A 90 3.40 -5.27 10.88
N VAL A 91 2.45 -5.42 9.95
CA VAL A 91 1.09 -5.92 10.22
C VAL A 91 0.84 -7.31 9.62
N LEU A 92 1.54 -7.68 8.54
CA LEU A 92 1.42 -9.02 7.93
C LEU A 92 2.11 -10.10 8.78
N ARG A 93 3.32 -9.84 9.29
CA ARG A 93 4.09 -10.87 10.03
C ARG A 93 3.40 -11.34 11.32
N PRO A 94 2.78 -10.46 12.13
CA PRO A 94 2.03 -10.90 13.32
C PRO A 94 0.90 -11.89 13.02
N ILE A 95 0.31 -11.82 11.82
CA ILE A 95 -0.78 -12.71 11.39
C ILE A 95 -0.27 -13.91 10.56
N GLY A 96 1.05 -14.12 10.50
CA GLY A 96 1.67 -15.24 9.79
C GLY A 96 1.80 -15.08 8.28
N CYS A 97 1.58 -13.88 7.75
CA CYS A 97 1.73 -13.56 6.33
C CYS A 97 3.00 -12.73 6.08
N TYR A 98 3.44 -12.61 4.82
CA TYR A 98 4.57 -11.76 4.46
C TYR A 98 4.41 -11.15 3.07
N ALA A 99 4.96 -9.95 2.91
CA ALA A 99 4.99 -9.23 1.65
C ALA A 99 5.89 -9.92 0.62
N THR A 100 5.47 -9.96 -0.65
CA THR A 100 6.18 -10.61 -1.76
C THR A 100 6.58 -9.64 -2.86
N GLU A 101 5.71 -8.71 -3.23
CA GLU A 101 5.94 -7.75 -4.29
C GLU A 101 5.40 -6.38 -3.89
N VAL A 102 6.15 -5.33 -4.21
CA VAL A 102 5.76 -3.93 -3.97
C VAL A 102 5.65 -3.24 -5.32
N THR A 103 4.45 -2.79 -5.68
CA THR A 103 4.14 -2.10 -6.93
C THR A 103 3.55 -0.71 -6.65
N GLY A 104 3.45 0.13 -7.69
CA GLY A 104 2.95 1.50 -7.58
C GLY A 104 4.06 2.57 -7.60
N ALA A 105 3.66 3.84 -7.46
CA ALA A 105 4.53 5.00 -7.62
C ALA A 105 4.21 6.10 -6.60
N ASP A 106 5.16 7.02 -6.41
CA ASP A 106 5.06 8.19 -5.52
C ASP A 106 4.79 7.85 -4.04
N GLN A 107 3.69 8.32 -3.46
CA GLN A 107 3.37 8.17 -2.03
C GLN A 107 2.50 6.96 -1.70
N MET A 108 2.10 6.16 -2.69
CA MET A 108 1.28 4.98 -2.50
C MET A 108 1.95 3.76 -3.12
N ARG A 109 1.89 2.63 -2.44
CA ARG A 109 2.34 1.34 -2.94
C ARG A 109 1.29 0.29 -2.64
N GLU A 110 1.01 -0.56 -3.61
CA GLU A 110 0.31 -1.80 -3.35
C GLU A 110 1.35 -2.88 -3.07
N VAL A 111 1.11 -3.67 -2.03
CA VAL A 111 2.02 -4.71 -1.59
C VAL A 111 1.27 -6.03 -1.61
N GLN A 112 1.66 -6.94 -2.50
CA GLN A 112 1.16 -8.30 -2.50
C GLN A 112 1.73 -9.05 -1.29
N TYR A 113 0.94 -9.97 -0.75
CA TYR A 113 1.37 -10.83 0.35
C TYR A 113 0.93 -12.27 0.16
N VAL A 114 1.58 -13.18 0.87
CA VAL A 114 1.17 -14.58 0.96
C VAL A 114 1.18 -15.04 2.41
N CYS A 115 0.33 -16.01 2.71
CA CYS A 115 0.26 -16.66 4.02
C CYS A 115 0.57 -18.16 3.82
N PRO A 116 1.69 -18.68 4.36
CA PRO A 116 2.06 -20.09 4.21
C PRO A 116 1.04 -21.07 4.75
N GLN A 117 0.32 -20.65 5.78
CA GLN A 117 -0.77 -21.40 6.39
C GLN A 117 -2.09 -20.72 6.07
N PRO A 118 -3.21 -21.46 6.00
CA PRO A 118 -4.52 -20.87 5.89
C PRO A 118 -4.79 -19.96 7.10
N VAL A 119 -5.01 -18.67 6.84
CA VAL A 119 -5.33 -17.65 7.84
C VAL A 119 -6.57 -16.91 7.37
N ASP A 120 -7.55 -16.75 8.26
CA ASP A 120 -8.63 -15.80 8.05
C ASP A 120 -8.12 -14.38 8.29
N VAL A 121 -7.58 -13.77 7.23
CA VAL A 121 -6.96 -12.44 7.28
C VAL A 121 -7.96 -11.41 7.76
N ALA A 122 -9.21 -11.45 7.31
CA ALA A 122 -10.24 -10.48 7.69
C ALA A 122 -10.52 -10.53 9.20
N ALA A 123 -10.65 -11.73 9.78
CA ALA A 123 -10.82 -11.90 11.21
C ALA A 123 -9.58 -11.42 12.00
N GLN A 124 -8.38 -11.72 11.53
CA GLN A 124 -7.14 -11.27 12.17
C GLN A 124 -7.00 -9.75 12.14
N VAL A 125 -7.25 -9.12 10.98
CA VAL A 125 -7.23 -7.66 10.85
C VAL A 125 -8.25 -7.04 11.80
N ALA A 126 -9.49 -7.54 11.83
CA ALA A 126 -10.52 -7.04 12.74
C ALA A 126 -10.10 -7.12 14.21
N ALA A 127 -9.44 -8.22 14.62
CA ALA A 127 -8.97 -8.42 15.99
C ALA A 127 -7.83 -7.46 16.38
N HIS A 128 -6.98 -7.05 15.44
CA HIS A 128 -5.81 -6.21 15.72
C HIS A 128 -5.96 -4.73 15.35
N ARG A 129 -6.96 -4.38 14.53
CA ARG A 129 -7.16 -3.05 13.93
C ARG A 129 -7.07 -1.90 14.93
N GLU A 130 -7.75 -1.99 16.07
CA GLU A 130 -7.70 -0.93 17.07
C GLU A 130 -6.31 -0.72 17.65
N GLN A 131 -5.56 -1.81 17.86
CA GLN A 131 -4.18 -1.75 18.33
C GLN A 131 -3.28 -1.15 17.26
N TRP A 132 -3.41 -1.59 16.00
CA TRP A 132 -2.56 -1.11 14.92
C TRP A 132 -2.83 0.35 14.54
N ARG A 133 -4.08 0.82 14.64
CA ARG A 133 -4.44 2.24 14.48
C ARG A 133 -3.84 3.15 15.55
N ARG A 134 -3.48 2.62 16.73
CA ARG A 134 -2.72 3.40 17.73
C ARG A 134 -1.26 3.61 17.35
N GLY A 135 -0.76 2.87 16.36
CA GLY A 135 0.62 2.96 15.88
C GLY A 135 1.41 1.69 16.15
N VAL A 136 1.93 1.07 15.10
CA VAL A 136 2.96 0.03 15.13
C VAL A 136 4.30 0.68 14.81
N ARG A 137 5.35 0.36 15.57
CA ARG A 137 6.70 0.90 15.32
C ARG A 137 7.64 -0.24 14.94
N VAL A 138 8.36 -0.06 13.84
CA VAL A 138 9.41 -0.97 13.38
C VAL A 138 10.67 -0.19 13.03
N ALA A 139 11.83 -0.85 13.15
CA ALA A 139 13.09 -0.26 12.76
C ALA A 139 13.13 0.01 11.25
N ALA A 140 13.83 1.07 10.86
CA ALA A 140 14.16 1.29 9.46
C ALA A 140 15.04 0.13 8.95
N PRO A 141 14.81 -0.39 7.73
CA PRO A 141 15.70 -1.37 7.14
C PRO A 141 17.13 -0.80 6.98
N ALA A 142 18.12 -1.66 6.87
CA ALA A 142 19.46 -1.22 6.46
C ALA A 142 19.40 -0.80 4.97
N GLY A 143 19.94 0.37 4.67
CA GLY A 143 20.02 0.93 3.31
C GLY A 143 21.15 0.33 2.48
#